data_AF-A0A3D4TAA5-F1
#
_entry.id   AF-A0A3D4TAA5-F1
#
_cell.length_a   1.000
_cell.length_b   1.000
_cell.length_c   1.000
_cell.angle_alpha   90.00
_cell.angle_beta   90.00
_cell.angle_gamma   90.00
#
_symmetry.space_group_name_H-M   'P 1'
#
loop_
_entity.id
_entity.type
_entity.pdbx_description
1 polymer ?
#
loop_
_entity_poly.entity_id
_entity_poly.type
_entity_poly.pdbx_seq_one_letter_code
_entity_poly.pdbx_strand_id
1 'polypeptide(L)'
;PFQKRTQEIVRNVMLQEANSNYKLAYKTGWANPGTDQQKGWILGWIEENKHPYFFVLLVEAKAGTDMQTVRKQILMDILKQLGFLEGKR
;
A
#
# COMPACT_ATOMS: atom_id res chain seq x y z
N PRO A 1 11.64 -12.73 15.92
CA PRO A 1 10.68 -13.85 15.78
C PRO A 1 9.51 -13.73 16.78
N PHE A 2 8.34 -13.26 16.31
CA PHE A 2 7.17 -12.94 17.14
C PHE A 2 6.11 -14.05 17.12
N GLN A 3 5.24 -14.09 18.14
CA GLN A 3 4.13 -15.05 18.20
C GLN A 3 3.16 -14.88 17.03
N LYS A 4 2.52 -15.99 16.60
CA LYS A 4 1.54 -16.00 15.50
C LYS A 4 0.40 -15.01 15.75
N ARG A 5 -0.14 -14.99 16.97
CA ARG A 5 -1.20 -14.05 17.40
C ARG A 5 -0.80 -12.59 17.20
N THR A 6 0.43 -12.21 17.56
CA THR A 6 0.93 -10.85 17.39
C THR A 6 0.99 -10.47 15.91
N GLN A 7 1.49 -11.38 15.06
CA GLN A 7 1.56 -11.14 13.63
C GLN A 7 0.18 -11.03 12.98
N GLU A 8 -0.79 -11.83 13.42
CA GLU A 8 -2.19 -11.74 12.99
C GLU A 8 -2.81 -10.38 13.34
N ILE A 9 -2.60 -9.91 14.57
CA ILE A 9 -3.07 -8.58 15.00
C ILE A 9 -2.49 -7.49 14.11
N VAL A 10 -1.18 -7.52 13.84
CA VAL A 10 -0.52 -6.53 12.97
C VAL A 10 -1.10 -6.57 11.55
N ARG A 11 -1.29 -7.77 10.97
CA ARG A 11 -1.90 -7.90 9.64
C ARG A 11 -3.32 -7.32 9.59
N ASN A 12 -4.11 -7.55 10.63
CA ASN A 12 -5.47 -7.03 10.71
C ASN A 12 -5.50 -5.50 10.82
N VAL A 13 -4.56 -4.90 11.56
CA VAL A 13 -4.43 -3.44 11.68
C VAL A 13 -3.98 -2.79 10.36
N MET A 14 -3.26 -3.52 9.50
CA MET A 14 -2.83 -3.01 8.19
C MET A 14 -3.95 -3.00 7.14
N LEU A 15 -5.08 -3.66 7.38
CA LEU A 15 -6.19 -3.73 6.42
C LEU A 15 -6.80 -2.35 6.18
N GLN A 16 -6.76 -1.87 4.94
CA GLN A 16 -7.27 -0.56 4.54
C GLN A 16 -8.60 -0.68 3.80
N GLU A 17 -8.72 -1.69 2.93
CA GLU A 17 -9.92 -1.93 2.12
C GLU A 17 -10.21 -3.45 2.12
N ALA A 18 -11.48 -3.81 2.25
CA ALA A 18 -11.93 -5.20 2.20
C ALA A 18 -13.33 -5.26 1.61
N ASN A 19 -13.49 -6.05 0.55
CA ASN A 19 -14.78 -6.30 -0.09
C ASN A 19 -14.84 -7.75 -0.61
N SER A 20 -15.88 -8.08 -1.38
CA SER A 20 -16.07 -9.42 -1.94
C SER A 20 -14.99 -9.86 -2.93
N ASN A 21 -14.29 -8.91 -3.55
CA ASN A 21 -13.35 -9.15 -4.63
C ASN A 21 -11.91 -9.23 -4.13
N TYR A 22 -11.53 -8.36 -3.19
CA TYR A 22 -10.17 -8.28 -2.69
C TYR A 22 -10.08 -7.76 -1.25
N LYS A 23 -8.89 -7.97 -0.67
CA LYS A 23 -8.42 -7.26 0.53
C LYS A 23 -7.13 -6.53 0.22
N LEU A 24 -7.04 -5.26 0.58
CA LEU A 24 -5.86 -4.44 0.39
C LEU A 24 -5.37 -3.98 1.78
N ALA A 25 -4.16 -4.42 2.13
CA ALA A 25 -3.54 -4.11 3.41
C ALA A 25 -2.19 -3.44 3.16
N TYR A 26 -1.97 -2.26 3.74
CA TYR A 26 -0.71 -1.55 3.59
C TYR A 26 -0.45 -0.57 4.73
N LYS A 27 0.82 -0.18 4.85
CA LYS A 27 1.24 0.94 5.67
C LYS A 27 1.88 2.02 4.80
N THR A 28 1.61 3.27 5.15
CA THR A 28 2.22 4.45 4.54
C THR A 28 3.43 4.93 5.32
N GLY A 29 4.41 5.50 4.61
CA GLY A 29 5.55 6.22 5.19
C GLY A 29 5.73 7.56 4.49
N TRP A 30 6.25 8.56 5.21
CA TRP A 30 6.55 9.88 4.65
C TRP A 30 7.79 10.43 5.35
N ALA A 31 8.79 10.82 4.57
CA ALA A 31 9.99 11.50 5.04
C ALA A 31 10.30 12.74 4.18
N ASN A 32 10.86 13.78 4.81
CA ASN A 32 11.34 14.99 4.14
C ASN A 32 12.86 15.09 4.37
N PRO A 33 13.68 14.47 3.51
CA PRO A 33 15.13 14.37 3.73
C PRO A 33 15.89 15.69 3.54
N GLY A 34 15.23 16.77 3.11
CA GLY A 34 15.81 18.09 2.90
C GLY A 34 14.74 19.16 2.68
N THR A 35 15.16 20.39 2.33
CA THR A 35 14.25 21.55 2.22
C THR A 35 13.32 21.52 1.00
N ASP A 36 13.70 20.82 -0.07
CA ASP A 36 12.93 20.78 -1.33
C ASP A 36 12.61 19.35 -1.82
N GLN A 37 12.59 18.38 -0.90
CA GLN A 37 12.36 16.98 -1.25
C GLN A 37 11.44 16.30 -0.25
N GLN A 38 10.61 15.40 -0.77
CA GLN A 38 9.80 14.49 0.02
C GLN A 38 9.77 13.10 -0.61
N LYS A 39 9.75 12.08 0.27
CA LYS A 39 9.66 10.67 -0.08
C LYS A 39 8.41 10.08 0.54
N GLY A 40 7.57 9.46 -0.26
CA GLY A 40 6.38 8.73 0.16
C GLY A 40 6.55 7.24 -0.07
N TRP A 41 6.17 6.44 0.92
CA TRP A 41 6.14 4.98 0.83
C TRP A 41 4.72 4.46 0.95
N ILE A 42 4.40 3.42 0.20
CA ILE A 42 3.33 2.48 0.52
C ILE A 42 3.89 1.06 0.41
N LEU A 43 3.75 0.26 1.45
CA LEU A 43 4.19 -1.13 1.49
C LEU A 43 3.08 -2.01 2.04
N GLY A 44 2.87 -3.17 1.44
CA GLY A 44 1.72 -3.99 1.76
C GLY A 44 1.53 -5.18 0.83
N TRP A 45 0.29 -5.66 0.80
CA TRP A 45 -0.16 -6.69 -0.13
C TRP A 45 -1.62 -6.49 -0.51
N ILE A 46 -1.97 -6.99 -1.68
CA ILE A 46 -3.36 -7.23 -2.09
C ILE A 46 -3.60 -8.74 -2.09
N GLU A 47 -4.75 -9.18 -1.57
CA GLU A 47 -5.21 -10.57 -1.61
C GLU A 47 -6.47 -10.65 -2.49
N GLU A 48 -6.38 -11.40 -3.59
CA GLU A 48 -7.51 -11.82 -4.43
C GLU A 48 -7.53 -13.35 -4.47
N ASN A 49 -8.73 -13.95 -4.45
CA ASN A 49 -8.92 -15.41 -4.46
C ASN A 49 -8.00 -16.19 -3.48
N LYS A 50 -7.71 -15.60 -2.31
CA LYS A 50 -6.82 -16.12 -1.25
C LYS A 50 -5.33 -16.19 -1.63
N HIS A 51 -4.93 -15.52 -2.72
CA HIS A 51 -3.55 -15.37 -3.15
C HIS A 51 -3.02 -13.97 -2.78
N PRO A 52 -2.02 -13.88 -1.89
CA PRO A 52 -1.41 -12.60 -1.54
C PRO A 52 -0.34 -12.18 -2.55
N TYR A 53 -0.37 -10.92 -2.96
CA TYR A 53 0.61 -10.26 -3.83
C TYR A 53 1.23 -9.08 -3.12
N PHE A 54 2.52 -9.19 -2.81
CA PHE A 54 3.25 -8.18 -2.04
C PHE A 54 3.78 -7.07 -2.94
N PHE A 55 3.78 -5.85 -2.42
CA PHE A 55 4.30 -4.68 -3.13
C PHE A 55 4.99 -3.70 -2.19
N VAL A 56 5.88 -2.91 -2.79
CA VAL A 56 6.49 -1.73 -2.20
C VAL A 56 6.51 -0.64 -3.26
N LEU A 57 5.98 0.54 -2.92
CA LEU A 57 6.01 1.75 -3.72
C LEU A 57 6.80 2.82 -2.99
N LEU A 58 7.79 3.41 -3.67
CA LEU A 58 8.45 4.64 -3.27
C LEU A 58 8.17 5.72 -4.31
N VAL A 59 7.77 6.90 -3.87
CA VAL A 59 7.58 8.09 -4.69
C VAL A 59 8.46 9.20 -4.15
N GLU A 60 9.24 9.84 -5.01
CA GLU A 60 10.02 11.04 -4.68
C GLU A 60 9.43 12.24 -5.43
N ALA A 61 9.25 13.35 -4.72
CA ALA A 61 8.71 14.59 -5.29
C ALA A 61 9.32 15.83 -4.64
N LYS A 62 9.12 17.00 -5.27
CA LYS A 62 9.50 18.29 -4.70
C LYS A 62 8.65 18.62 -3.47
N ALA A 63 9.15 19.49 -2.59
CA ALA A 63 8.36 19.99 -1.49
C ALA A 63 7.07 20.68 -1.99
N GLY A 64 5.97 20.54 -1.26
CA GLY A 64 4.67 21.11 -1.62
C GLY A 64 3.80 20.25 -2.54
N THR A 65 4.31 19.15 -3.13
CA THR A 65 3.45 18.14 -3.77
C THR A 65 2.52 17.51 -2.72
N ASP A 66 1.25 17.28 -3.07
CA ASP A 66 0.34 16.50 -2.23
C ASP A 66 0.70 15.01 -2.28
N MET A 67 1.71 14.65 -1.48
CA MET A 67 2.25 13.30 -1.43
C MET A 67 1.25 12.29 -0.85
N GLN A 68 0.22 12.72 -0.11
CA GLN A 68 -0.80 11.79 0.37
C GLN A 68 -1.66 11.28 -0.78
N THR A 69 -2.19 12.19 -1.59
CA THR A 69 -3.04 11.88 -2.73
C THR A 69 -2.25 11.21 -3.84
N VAL A 70 -1.10 11.78 -4.22
CA VAL A 70 -0.29 11.30 -5.36
C VAL A 70 0.17 9.85 -5.16
N ARG A 71 0.73 9.50 -3.99
CA ARG A 71 1.23 8.13 -3.77
C ARG A 71 0.10 7.10 -3.73
N LYS A 72 -1.09 7.45 -3.20
CA LYS A 72 -2.25 6.56 -3.19
C LYS A 72 -2.77 6.36 -4.60
N GLN A 73 -2.91 7.44 -5.38
CA GLN A 73 -3.40 7.38 -6.74
C GLN A 73 -2.49 6.51 -7.62
N ILE A 74 -1.17 6.72 -7.58
CA ILE A 74 -0.19 5.91 -8.31
C ILE A 74 -0.32 4.42 -7.96
N LEU A 75 -0.47 4.08 -6.67
CA LEU A 75 -0.66 2.68 -6.27
C LEU A 75 -1.93 2.08 -6.89
N MET A 76 -3.06 2.78 -6.79
CA MET A 76 -4.34 2.28 -7.30
C MET A 76 -4.32 2.13 -8.82
N ASP A 77 -3.70 3.07 -9.53
CA ASP A 77 -3.56 3.01 -10.99
C ASP A 77 -2.68 1.83 -11.43
N ILE A 78 -1.55 1.59 -10.76
CA ILE A 78 -0.68 0.44 -11.03
C ILE A 78 -1.42 -0.88 -10.75
N LEU A 79 -2.10 -1.00 -9.60
CA LEU A 79 -2.86 -2.22 -9.27
C LEU A 79 -3.94 -2.49 -10.31
N LYS A 80 -4.69 -1.46 -10.72
CA LYS A 80 -5.69 -1.57 -11.77
C LYS A 80 -5.07 -1.97 -13.12
N GLN A 81 -3.96 -1.34 -13.51
CA GLN A 81 -3.25 -1.68 -14.75
C GLN A 81 -2.78 -3.14 -14.76
N LEU A 82 -2.41 -3.68 -13.61
CA LEU A 82 -2.03 -5.08 -13.43
C LEU A 82 -3.24 -6.04 -13.35
N GLY A 83 -4.47 -5.53 -13.42
CA GLY A 83 -5.70 -6.32 -13.39
C GLY A 83 -6.11 -6.80 -12.00
N PHE A 84 -5.68 -6.09 -10.95
CA PHE A 84 -6.21 -6.25 -9.60
C PHE A 84 -7.42 -5.35 -9.36
N LEU A 85 -8.01 -5.44 -8.17
CA LEU A 85 -9.19 -4.73 -7.69
C LEU A 85 -10.52 -5.27 -8.29
N GLU A 86 -10.44 -6.38 -9.01
CA GLU A 86 -11.56 -6.98 -9.75
C GLU A 86 -11.91 -8.41 -9.29
N GLY A 87 -11.11 -9.02 -8.42
CA GLY A 87 -11.33 -10.38 -7.93
C GLY A 87 -11.00 -11.47 -8.96
N LYS A 88 -10.11 -11.16 -9.91
CA LYS A 88 -9.75 -12.03 -11.05
C LYS A 88 -8.37 -12.66 -10.90
N ARG A 89 -7.60 -12.30 -9.87
CA ARG A 89 -6.25 -12.81 -9.60
C ARG A 89 -6.25 -13.86 -8.49
#